data_AF-A0A819AWE6-F1
#
_entry.id   AF-A0A819AWE6-F1
#
_cell.length_a   1.000
_cell.length_b   1.000
_cell.length_c   1.000
_cell.angle_alpha   90.00
_cell.angle_beta   90.00
_cell.angle_gamma   90.00
#
_symmetry.space_group_name_H-M   'P 1'
#
loop_
_entity.id
_entity.type
_entity.pdbx_description
1 polymer ?
#
loop_
_entity_poly.entity_id
_entity_poly.type
_entity_poly.pdbx_seq_one_letter_code
_entity_poly.pdbx_strand_id
1 'polypeptide(L)'
;MLDVLKFIRILTLILRTLGLLVEIDIKKLIAYSTLSHVALIILILRLKLFKVVYFHLNIHAIFKSTIFMCFGFVILISYHGQDKRLVSLTNLNPLLKTVYYFSGLCLIGLPFLSGFFSKDFIIEKFIEVNQDFFLVVLLLIFLRNSRKELFRNIEGFINKMYYNWSN
;
A
#
# COMPACT_ATOMS: atom_id res chain seq x y z
N MET A 1 -1.99 -25.77 11.72
CA MET A 1 -1.36 -24.43 11.87
C MET A 1 -1.29 -23.65 10.55
N LEU A 2 -0.75 -24.22 9.47
CA LEU A 2 -0.63 -23.52 8.17
C LEU A 2 -1.99 -23.18 7.52
N ASP A 3 -3.02 -24.03 7.71
CA ASP A 3 -4.36 -23.77 7.18
C ASP A 3 -5.06 -22.61 7.90
N VAL A 4 -4.78 -22.44 9.19
CA VAL A 4 -5.25 -21.29 9.97
C VAL A 4 -4.68 -19.99 9.40
N LEU A 5 -3.39 -19.97 9.04
CA LEU A 5 -2.77 -18.81 8.38
C LEU A 5 -3.40 -18.52 7.01
N LYS A 6 -3.74 -19.55 6.24
CA LYS A 6 -4.45 -19.40 4.96
C LYS A 6 -5.80 -18.70 5.17
N PHE A 7 -6.57 -19.11 6.18
CA PHE A 7 -7.86 -18.50 6.50
C PHE A 7 -7.74 -17.05 6.99
N ILE A 8 -6.83 -16.78 7.94
CA ILE A 8 -6.57 -15.43 8.46
C ILE A 8 -6.17 -14.48 7.33
N ARG A 9 -5.33 -14.93 6.39
CA ARG A 9 -4.95 -14.15 5.22
C ARG A 9 -6.14 -13.77 4.35
N ILE A 10 -7.04 -14.72 4.07
CA ILE A 10 -8.21 -14.45 3.22
C ILE A 10 -9.15 -13.46 3.92
N LEU A 11 -9.38 -13.66 5.22
CA LEU A 11 -10.22 -12.77 6.02
C LEU A 11 -9.65 -11.34 6.07
N THR A 12 -8.35 -11.19 6.32
CA THR A 12 -7.68 -9.87 6.34
C THR A 12 -7.77 -9.16 5.00
N LEU A 13 -7.64 -9.87 3.88
CA LEU A 13 -7.79 -9.29 2.55
C LEU A 13 -9.23 -8.78 2.28
N ILE A 14 -10.25 -9.56 2.67
CA ILE A 14 -11.66 -9.19 2.48
C ILE A 14 -12.02 -7.95 3.32
N LEU A 15 -11.71 -7.98 4.62
CA LEU A 15 -11.98 -6.85 5.53
C LEU A 15 -11.30 -5.57 5.04
N ARG A 16 -10.06 -5.70 4.58
CA ARG A 16 -9.30 -4.61 4.00
C ARG A 16 -9.98 -4.00 2.78
N THR A 17 -10.49 -4.80 1.84
CA THR A 17 -11.16 -4.26 0.65
C THR A 17 -12.49 -3.61 0.94
N LEU A 18 -13.28 -4.17 1.86
CA LEU A 18 -14.56 -3.60 2.24
C LEU A 18 -14.36 -2.25 2.93
N GLY A 19 -13.43 -2.17 3.89
CA GLY A 19 -13.09 -0.90 4.55
C GLY A 19 -12.61 0.15 3.57
N LEU A 20 -11.78 -0.22 2.59
CA LEU A 20 -11.26 0.71 1.60
C LEU A 20 -12.33 1.40 0.74
N LEU A 21 -13.43 0.71 0.44
CA LEU A 21 -14.49 1.25 -0.43
C LEU A 21 -15.30 2.36 0.24
N VAL A 22 -15.39 2.32 1.58
CA VAL A 22 -16.24 3.23 2.36
C VAL A 22 -15.46 4.44 2.87
N GLU A 23 -14.15 4.31 3.03
CA GLU A 23 -13.37 5.26 3.82
C GLU A 23 -12.95 6.50 3.03
N ILE A 24 -13.18 7.65 3.68
CA ILE A 24 -12.90 9.00 3.15
C ILE A 24 -11.68 9.61 3.85
N ASP A 25 -11.40 9.21 5.10
CA ASP A 25 -10.26 9.70 5.87
C ASP A 25 -8.93 9.15 5.35
N ILE A 26 -7.99 10.03 5.03
CA ILE A 26 -6.70 9.61 4.47
C ILE A 26 -5.87 8.79 5.48
N LYS A 27 -5.92 9.09 6.78
CA LYS A 27 -5.19 8.30 7.80
C LYS A 27 -5.63 6.83 7.78
N LYS A 28 -6.94 6.60 7.79
CA LYS A 28 -7.52 5.25 7.74
C LYS A 28 -7.20 4.58 6.41
N LEU A 29 -7.25 5.32 5.31
CA LEU A 29 -6.87 4.81 3.98
C LEU A 29 -5.42 4.30 3.93
N ILE A 30 -4.48 5.04 4.53
CA ILE A 30 -3.07 4.62 4.63
C ILE A 30 -2.93 3.42 5.58
N ALA A 31 -3.77 3.31 6.61
CA ALA A 31 -3.83 2.13 7.48
C ALA A 31 -4.40 0.89 6.74
N TYR A 32 -5.45 1.03 5.93
CA TYR A 32 -5.96 -0.10 5.11
C TYR A 32 -4.95 -0.59 4.08
N SER A 33 -3.98 0.22 3.69
CA SER A 33 -2.87 -0.24 2.86
C SER A 33 -1.73 -0.90 3.65
N THR A 34 -1.65 -0.81 4.98
CA THR A 34 -0.76 -1.70 5.77
C THR A 34 -1.40 -3.08 5.92
N LEU A 35 -2.72 -3.15 6.03
CA LEU A 35 -3.45 -4.41 6.19
C LEU A 35 -3.26 -5.37 4.98
N SER A 36 -3.12 -4.83 3.75
CA SER A 36 -2.77 -5.65 2.57
C SER A 36 -1.33 -6.17 2.58
N HIS A 37 -0.38 -5.41 3.12
CA HIS A 37 1.01 -5.86 3.31
C HIS A 37 1.11 -6.90 4.43
N VAL A 38 0.34 -6.76 5.51
CA VAL A 38 0.23 -7.79 6.56
C VAL A 38 -0.30 -9.11 5.98
N ALA A 39 -1.33 -9.06 5.13
CA ALA A 39 -1.81 -10.27 4.46
C ALA A 39 -0.74 -10.93 3.57
N LEU A 40 0.09 -10.13 2.89
CA LEU A 40 1.27 -10.63 2.18
C LEU A 40 2.27 -11.29 3.15
N ILE A 41 2.59 -10.67 4.28
CA ILE A 41 3.52 -11.23 5.28
C ILE A 41 3.02 -12.58 5.83
N ILE A 42 1.72 -12.69 6.12
CA ILE A 42 1.10 -13.96 6.54
C ILE A 42 1.24 -15.04 5.45
N LEU A 43 1.17 -14.65 4.18
CA LEU A 43 1.41 -15.57 3.06
C LEU A 43 2.84 -16.11 3.04
N ILE A 44 3.84 -15.24 3.22
CA ILE A 44 5.25 -15.65 3.21
C ILE A 44 5.55 -16.57 4.40
N LEU A 45 4.95 -16.30 5.57
CA LEU A 45 5.06 -17.16 6.74
C LEU A 45 4.48 -18.55 6.48
N ARG A 46 3.36 -18.65 5.74
CA ARG A 46 2.82 -19.93 5.30
C ARG A 46 3.79 -20.68 4.36
N LEU A 47 4.51 -19.96 3.50
CA LEU A 47 5.56 -20.53 2.62
C LEU A 47 6.88 -20.84 3.34
N LYS A 48 6.99 -20.56 4.65
CA LYS A 48 8.20 -20.76 5.47
C LYS A 48 9.44 -19.99 4.97
N LEU A 49 9.25 -18.89 4.26
CA LEU A 49 10.34 -18.07 3.69
C LEU A 49 10.75 -16.92 4.62
N PHE A 50 11.31 -17.25 5.79
CA PHE A 50 11.60 -16.26 6.85
C PHE A 50 12.57 -15.13 6.44
N LYS A 51 13.59 -15.44 5.62
CA LYS A 51 14.55 -14.42 5.12
C LYS A 51 13.83 -13.33 4.30
N VAL A 52 12.86 -13.74 3.48
CA VAL A 52 12.05 -12.84 2.64
C VAL A 52 11.08 -12.02 3.48
N VAL A 53 10.49 -12.62 4.52
CA VAL A 53 9.64 -11.89 5.48
C VAL A 53 10.40 -10.71 6.08
N TYR A 54 11.61 -10.97 6.58
CA TYR A 54 12.44 -9.94 7.22
C TYR A 54 12.78 -8.81 6.25
N PHE A 55 13.22 -9.16 5.04
CA PHE A 55 13.50 -8.19 3.99
C PHE A 55 12.27 -7.34 3.62
N HIS A 56 11.11 -7.98 3.42
CA HIS A 56 9.87 -7.29 3.10
C HIS A 56 9.41 -6.36 4.23
N LEU A 57 9.53 -6.80 5.49
CA LEU A 57 9.18 -5.99 6.66
C LEU A 57 10.01 -4.71 6.75
N ASN A 58 11.33 -4.82 6.56
CA ASN A 58 12.23 -3.65 6.62
C ASN A 58 11.88 -2.61 5.54
N ILE A 59 11.74 -3.04 4.30
CA ILE A 59 11.37 -2.16 3.19
C ILE A 59 10.00 -1.52 3.45
N HIS A 60 9.02 -2.33 3.83
CA HIS A 60 7.67 -1.83 4.13
C HIS A 60 7.70 -0.80 5.27
N ALA A 61 8.44 -1.04 6.36
CA ALA A 61 8.53 -0.13 7.49
C ALA A 61 9.13 1.23 7.10
N ILE A 62 10.26 1.22 6.37
CA ILE A 62 10.94 2.45 5.92
C ILE A 62 9.98 3.29 5.07
N PHE A 63 9.43 2.72 3.98
CA PHE A 63 8.59 3.51 3.07
C PHE A 63 7.21 3.86 3.63
N LYS A 64 6.65 3.04 4.52
CA LYS A 64 5.41 3.43 5.21
C LYS A 64 5.64 4.57 6.18
N SER A 65 6.72 4.54 6.95
CA SER A 65 7.04 5.63 7.89
C SER A 65 7.24 6.96 7.16
N THR A 66 7.90 6.96 6.01
CA THR A 66 8.08 8.17 5.19
C THR A 66 6.75 8.72 4.67
N ILE A 67 5.82 7.85 4.22
CA ILE A 67 4.48 8.28 3.79
C ILE A 67 3.70 8.88 4.95
N PHE A 68 3.72 8.25 6.13
CA PHE A 68 3.02 8.76 7.31
C PHE A 68 3.60 10.10 7.78
N MET A 69 4.93 10.27 7.72
CA MET A 69 5.59 11.52 8.07
C MET A 69 5.23 12.65 7.10
N CYS A 70 5.31 12.40 5.79
CA CYS A 70 4.88 13.37 4.77
C CYS A 70 3.41 13.75 4.99
N PHE A 71 2.54 12.75 5.21
CA PHE A 71 1.12 12.98 5.44
C PHE A 71 0.83 13.75 6.74
N GLY A 72 1.60 13.52 7.80
CA GLY A 72 1.51 14.29 9.04
C GLY A 72 1.72 15.79 8.82
N PHE A 73 2.70 16.15 7.98
CA PHE A 73 2.94 17.54 7.62
C PHE A 73 1.80 18.13 6.74
N VAL A 74 1.21 17.33 5.85
CA VAL A 74 0.05 17.75 5.06
C VAL A 74 -1.16 18.06 5.95
N ILE A 75 -1.41 17.26 6.99
CA ILE A 75 -2.50 17.49 7.95
C ILE A 75 -2.27 18.79 8.73
N LEU A 76 -1.03 19.08 9.12
CA LEU A 76 -0.69 20.31 9.83
C LEU A 76 -1.02 21.54 8.98
N ILE A 77 -0.65 21.53 7.70
CA ILE A 77 -0.98 22.62 6.75
C ILE A 77 -2.47 22.73 6.49
N SER A 78 -3.20 21.61 6.56
CA SER A 78 -4.64 21.55 6.32
C SER A 78 -5.48 21.87 7.57
N TYR A 79 -4.91 22.54 8.58
CA TYR A 79 -5.57 22.86 9.86
C TYR A 79 -6.26 21.65 10.50
N HIS A 80 -5.57 20.51 10.53
CA HIS A 80 -6.08 19.23 11.04
C HIS A 80 -7.19 18.56 10.21
N GLY A 81 -7.51 19.06 9.02
CA GLY A 81 -8.39 18.39 8.07
C GLY A 81 -7.80 17.06 7.56
N GLN A 82 -8.62 16.00 7.57
CA GLN A 82 -8.18 14.63 7.21
C GLN A 82 -8.94 14.03 6.02
N ASP A 83 -9.97 14.71 5.54
CA ASP A 83 -10.79 14.28 4.41
C ASP A 83 -9.97 14.32 3.11
N LYS A 84 -9.94 13.19 2.39
CA LYS A 84 -9.30 13.06 1.07
C LYS A 84 -9.71 14.14 0.08
N ARG A 85 -10.95 14.62 0.17
CA ARG A 85 -11.53 15.63 -0.72
C ARG A 85 -11.04 17.03 -0.41
N LEU A 86 -10.60 17.30 0.83
CA LEU A 86 -10.22 18.64 1.29
C LEU A 86 -8.71 18.82 1.29
N VAL A 87 -7.96 17.77 1.59
CA VAL A 87 -6.49 17.82 1.62
C VAL A 87 -5.91 17.91 0.21
N SER A 88 -4.81 18.66 0.05
CA SER A 88 -4.06 18.76 -1.20
C SER A 88 -2.56 18.84 -0.94
N LEU A 89 -1.74 18.36 -1.89
CA LEU A 89 -0.28 18.49 -1.83
C LEU A 89 0.24 19.77 -2.49
N THR A 90 -0.63 20.68 -2.96
CA THR A 90 -0.24 21.93 -3.66
C THR A 90 0.71 22.79 -2.85
N ASN A 91 0.37 23.03 -1.59
CA ASN A 91 1.06 23.99 -0.73
C ASN A 91 2.31 23.41 -0.05
N LEU A 92 2.68 22.17 -0.38
CA LEU A 92 3.86 21.53 0.19
C LEU A 92 5.13 21.92 -0.56
N ASN A 93 6.26 21.90 0.15
CA ASN A 93 7.57 22.02 -0.46
C ASN A 93 7.76 20.92 -1.54
N PRO A 94 8.24 21.25 -2.75
CA PRO A 94 8.48 20.28 -3.82
C PRO A 94 9.30 19.05 -3.38
N LEU A 95 10.25 19.22 -2.45
CA LEU A 95 11.04 18.11 -1.92
C LEU A 95 10.19 17.10 -1.14
N LEU A 96 9.21 17.56 -0.35
CA LEU A 96 8.30 16.67 0.37
C LEU A 96 7.38 15.92 -0.61
N LYS A 97 6.97 16.59 -1.69
CA LYS A 97 6.16 15.96 -2.75
C LYS A 97 6.95 14.84 -3.43
N THR A 98 8.20 15.08 -3.83
CA THR A 98 9.02 14.06 -4.51
C THR A 98 9.29 12.86 -3.59
N VAL A 99 9.56 13.09 -2.30
CA VAL A 99 9.73 12.00 -1.32
C VAL A 99 8.43 11.20 -1.12
N TYR A 100 7.28 11.87 -1.06
CA TYR A 100 5.97 11.20 -1.00
C TYR A 100 5.72 10.32 -2.22
N TYR A 101 5.95 10.84 -3.43
CA TYR A 101 5.77 10.07 -4.65
C TYR A 101 6.76 8.92 -4.76
N PHE A 102 8.04 9.16 -4.49
CA PHE A 102 9.08 8.13 -4.54
C PHE A 102 8.78 6.99 -3.56
N SER A 103 8.42 7.31 -2.32
CA SER A 103 8.05 6.29 -1.32
C SER A 103 6.78 5.52 -1.71
N GLY A 104 5.80 6.19 -2.32
CA GLY A 104 4.63 5.55 -2.92
C GLY A 104 4.99 4.55 -4.03
N LEU A 105 5.86 4.95 -4.96
CA LEU A 105 6.31 4.09 -6.07
C LEU A 105 7.09 2.87 -5.57
N CYS A 106 7.96 3.04 -4.57
CA CYS A 106 8.64 1.92 -3.91
C CYS A 106 7.65 0.94 -3.29
N LEU A 107 6.56 1.43 -2.66
CA LEU A 107 5.53 0.57 -2.07
C LEU A 107 4.65 -0.14 -3.10
N ILE A 108 4.34 0.46 -4.24
CA ILE A 108 3.65 -0.24 -5.35
C ILE A 108 4.50 -1.40 -5.87
N GLY A 109 5.82 -1.22 -5.90
CA GLY A 109 6.77 -2.21 -6.42
C GLY A 109 6.96 -2.08 -7.93
N LEU A 110 7.25 -0.87 -8.42
CA LEU A 110 7.73 -0.69 -9.80
C LEU A 110 9.03 -1.46 -10.02
N PRO A 111 9.29 -1.96 -11.25
CA PRO A 111 10.52 -2.66 -11.57
C PRO A 111 11.74 -1.81 -11.17
N PHE A 112 12.78 -2.48 -10.66
CA PHE A 112 14.03 -1.90 -10.14
C PHE A 112 13.96 -1.17 -8.79
N LEU A 113 12.77 -0.97 -8.20
CA LEU A 113 12.66 -0.44 -6.84
C LEU A 113 12.68 -1.56 -5.80
N SER A 114 13.04 -1.21 -4.56
CA SER A 114 13.17 -2.16 -3.44
C SER A 114 11.92 -3.03 -3.20
N GLY A 115 10.71 -2.45 -3.33
CA GLY A 115 9.46 -3.18 -3.15
C GLY A 115 9.21 -4.28 -4.18
N PHE A 116 9.77 -4.15 -5.39
CA PHE A 116 9.64 -5.15 -6.46
C PHE A 116 10.32 -6.47 -6.08
N PHE A 117 11.58 -6.41 -5.65
CA PHE A 117 12.36 -7.60 -5.29
C PHE A 117 11.69 -8.47 -4.22
N SER A 118 10.98 -7.84 -3.28
CA SER A 118 10.22 -8.58 -2.28
C SER A 118 8.91 -9.13 -2.85
N LYS A 119 8.07 -8.28 -3.45
CA LYS A 119 6.71 -8.65 -3.84
C LYS A 119 6.67 -9.66 -4.98
N ASP A 120 7.54 -9.52 -5.98
CA ASP A 120 7.53 -10.38 -7.16
C ASP A 120 7.97 -11.80 -6.81
N PHE A 121 9.05 -11.93 -6.03
CA PHE A 121 9.52 -13.22 -5.52
C PHE A 121 8.46 -13.96 -4.68
N ILE A 122 7.69 -13.23 -3.86
CA ILE A 122 6.62 -13.83 -3.04
C ILE A 122 5.50 -14.38 -3.93
N ILE A 123 5.14 -13.66 -4.98
CA ILE A 123 4.07 -14.06 -5.91
C ILE A 123 4.52 -15.28 -6.72
N GLU A 124 5.75 -15.27 -7.23
CA GLU A 124 6.34 -16.40 -7.95
C GLU A 124 6.32 -17.68 -7.09
N LYS A 125 6.86 -17.62 -5.86
CA LYS A 125 6.83 -18.76 -4.94
C LYS A 125 5.43 -19.17 -4.52
N PHE A 126 4.48 -18.25 -4.48
CA PHE A 126 3.10 -18.60 -4.20
C PHE A 126 2.46 -19.40 -5.35
N ILE A 127 2.74 -19.03 -6.60
CA ILE A 127 2.25 -19.70 -7.80
C ILE A 127 2.89 -21.08 -7.96
N GLU A 128 4.19 -21.20 -7.70
CA GLU A 128 4.88 -22.51 -7.73
C GLU A 128 4.27 -23.51 -6.73
N VAL A 129 3.92 -23.05 -5.52
CA VAL A 129 3.50 -23.93 -4.42
C VAL A 129 2.00 -24.23 -4.43
N ASN A 130 1.14 -23.32 -4.91
CA ASN A 130 -0.31 -23.51 -4.84
C ASN A 130 -0.90 -23.87 -6.20
N GLN A 131 -1.51 -25.05 -6.26
CA GLN A 131 -2.26 -25.50 -7.44
C GLN A 131 -3.71 -24.95 -7.48
N ASP A 132 -4.19 -24.37 -6.37
CA ASP A 132 -5.51 -23.74 -6.28
C ASP A 132 -5.55 -22.45 -7.12
N PHE A 133 -5.94 -22.56 -8.40
CA PHE A 133 -6.05 -21.43 -9.33
C PHE A 133 -6.88 -20.27 -8.74
N PHE A 134 -7.97 -20.59 -8.04
CA PHE A 134 -8.84 -19.59 -7.41
C PHE A 134 -8.09 -18.68 -6.41
N LEU A 135 -7.19 -19.25 -5.60
CA LEU A 135 -6.46 -18.47 -4.59
C LEU A 135 -5.42 -17.56 -5.21
N VAL A 136 -4.80 -18.00 -6.32
CA VAL A 136 -3.87 -17.19 -7.11
C VAL A 136 -4.60 -16.00 -7.72
N VAL A 137 -5.73 -16.23 -8.38
CA VAL A 137 -6.56 -15.15 -8.94
C VAL A 137 -6.99 -14.17 -7.87
N LEU A 138 -7.46 -14.66 -6.73
CA LEU A 138 -7.88 -13.85 -5.59
C LEU A 138 -6.73 -12.96 -5.09
N LEU A 139 -5.54 -13.54 -4.88
CA LEU A 139 -4.34 -12.79 -4.49
C LEU A 139 -4.01 -11.67 -5.49
N LEU A 140 -4.02 -11.97 -6.79
CA LEU A 140 -3.73 -11.01 -7.85
C LEU A 140 -4.73 -9.85 -7.88
N ILE A 141 -6.03 -10.14 -7.69
CA ILE A 141 -7.07 -9.10 -7.58
C ILE A 141 -6.79 -8.19 -6.38
N PHE A 142 -6.45 -8.76 -5.23
CA PHE A 142 -6.16 -7.98 -4.02
C PHE A 142 -4.90 -7.11 -4.15
N LEU A 143 -3.86 -7.63 -4.79
CA LEU A 143 -2.65 -6.87 -5.10
C LEU A 143 -2.95 -5.73 -6.08
N ARG A 144 -3.75 -5.99 -7.12
CA ARG A 144 -4.21 -4.97 -8.06
C ARG A 144 -4.98 -3.86 -7.32
N ASN A 145 -5.91 -4.21 -6.44
CA ASN A 145 -6.67 -3.24 -5.66
C ASN A 145 -5.77 -2.44 -4.70
N SER A 146 -4.67 -3.03 -4.22
CA SER A 146 -3.67 -2.32 -3.41
C SER A 146 -2.89 -1.28 -4.22
N ARG A 147 -2.44 -1.64 -5.43
CA ARG A 147 -1.73 -0.73 -6.32
C ARG A 147 -2.64 0.41 -6.80
N LYS A 148 -3.85 0.07 -7.24
CA LYS A 148 -4.85 1.04 -7.73
C LYS A 148 -5.14 2.12 -6.69
N GLU A 149 -5.27 1.75 -5.43
CA GLU A 149 -5.57 2.75 -4.39
C GLU A 149 -4.42 3.71 -4.15
N LEU A 150 -3.19 3.19 -4.06
CA LEU A 150 -2.02 4.03 -3.87
C LEU A 150 -1.85 4.99 -5.07
N PHE A 151 -2.07 4.48 -6.30
CA PHE A 151 -2.10 5.30 -7.51
C PHE A 151 -3.22 6.36 -7.46
N ARG A 152 -4.44 5.99 -7.09
CA ARG A 152 -5.57 6.93 -6.94
C ARG A 152 -5.28 8.05 -5.94
N ASN A 153 -4.56 7.75 -4.86
CA ASN A 153 -4.14 8.78 -3.91
C ASN A 153 -3.12 9.72 -4.53
N ILE A 154 -2.10 9.17 -5.17
CA ILE A 154 -1.07 9.91 -5.90
C ILE A 154 -1.72 10.83 -6.97
N GLU A 155 -2.58 10.29 -7.82
CA GLU A 155 -3.30 11.03 -8.88
C GLU A 155 -4.29 12.05 -8.32
N GLY A 156 -5.09 11.67 -7.32
CA GLY A 156 -6.05 12.60 -6.70
C GLY A 156 -5.35 13.83 -6.13
N PHE A 157 -4.14 13.67 -5.62
CA PHE A 157 -3.32 14.78 -5.16
C PHE A 157 -2.66 15.58 -6.31
N ILE A 158 -2.25 14.94 -7.41
CA ILE A 158 -1.71 15.62 -8.60
C ILE A 158 -2.78 16.48 -9.29
N ASN A 159 -3.98 15.94 -9.51
CA ASN A 159 -5.07 16.64 -10.20
C ASN A 159 -5.50 17.90 -9.44
N LYS A 160 -5.48 17.84 -8.11
CA LYS A 160 -5.76 18.98 -7.25
C LYS A 160 -4.64 20.04 -7.28
N MET A 161 -3.44 19.67 -7.75
CA MET A 161 -2.41 20.66 -8.06
C MET A 161 -2.63 21.39 -9.35
N TYR A 162 -3.03 20.68 -10.40
CA TYR A 162 -3.30 21.30 -11.70
C TYR A 162 -4.41 22.35 -11.61
N TYR A 163 -5.51 22.04 -10.92
CA TYR A 163 -6.64 22.96 -10.75
C TYR A 163 -6.29 24.24 -9.96
N ASN A 164 -5.30 24.19 -9.06
CA ASN A 164 -4.82 25.36 -8.32
C ASN A 164 -3.77 26.18 -9.08
N TRP A 165 -3.20 25.64 -10.16
CA TRP A 165 -2.26 26.34 -11.02
C TRP A 165 -2.95 27.01 -12.22
N SER A 166 -4.16 26.57 -12.58
CA SER A 166 -4.96 27.13 -13.67
C SER A 166 -5.91 28.26 -13.24
N ASN A 167 -6.00 28.54 -11.93
CA ASN A 167 -6.74 29.65 -11.33
C ASN A 167 -5.74 30.63 -10.71
#